data_AF-A0A4Q3NDW7-F1
#
_entry.id   AF-A0A4Q3NDW7-F1
#
_cell.length_a   1.000
_cell.length_b   1.000
_cell.length_c   1.000
_cell.angle_alpha   90.00
_cell.angle_beta   90.00
_cell.angle_gamma   90.00
#
_symmetry.space_group_name_H-M   'P 1'
#
loop_
_entity.id
_entity.type
_entity.pdbx_description
1 polymer ?
#
loop_
_entity_poly.entity_id
_entity_poly.type
_entity_poly.pdbx_seq_one_letter_code
_entity_poly.pdbx_strand_id
1 'polypeptide(L)'
;MKKQHLLTAVAAASLLAACGGGGGGVDRGGLIDTPQTLTTLTAAQIDAGTAASGLQPLSGPAKCDVRVVALNYNTVGAAGEGTNASGVMLVPAGACATASHPLVAYAKGTDVQKPRTLANPQDSETFLLAAMYAAQGYAVVATDYLGFAKSTYAYHPYLHADSEASSVIDSIRAARGAALNQGVTLSGKVMLTGYSQGGHASMATHRAIERDNAGEINVVAGAHLAGPYNLSGSFKIPNAIAGYQFFVPYIVTSYQKIYGGIYSSVSQAFKAPYAAGIENLLPNPTLNYTTLVTTGALPGGTPDQARDALFQSAYITDTQTNPNNPLFLAAKKNDLLGWSP
;
A
#
# COMPACT_ATOMS: atom_id res chain seq x y z
N MET A 1 52.60 -60.33 -9.07
CA MET A 1 51.52 -59.76 -9.91
C MET A 1 50.27 -59.65 -9.02
N LYS A 2 50.02 -58.49 -8.39
CA LYS A 2 49.01 -57.46 -8.78
C LYS A 2 47.60 -58.10 -8.95
N LYS A 3 46.53 -57.73 -8.22
CA LYS A 3 46.11 -56.41 -7.71
C LYS A 3 45.23 -56.54 -6.45
N GLN A 4 45.39 -55.59 -5.54
CA GLN A 4 44.46 -55.25 -4.46
C GLN A 4 43.26 -54.49 -5.05
N HIS A 5 42.03 -54.84 -4.64
CA HIS A 5 40.84 -54.05 -4.95
C HIS A 5 40.54 -53.11 -3.78
N LEU A 6 40.86 -51.84 -3.96
CA LEU A 6 40.43 -50.73 -3.12
C LEU A 6 38.90 -50.58 -3.22
N LEU A 7 38.19 -50.70 -2.11
CA LEU A 7 36.84 -50.15 -1.98
C LEU A 7 36.96 -48.64 -1.80
N THR A 8 36.50 -47.88 -2.80
CA THR A 8 36.33 -46.42 -2.71
C THR A 8 34.86 -46.15 -2.41
N ALA A 9 34.56 -45.67 -1.21
CA ALA A 9 33.24 -45.17 -0.86
C ALA A 9 33.02 -43.82 -1.56
N VAL A 10 32.10 -43.78 -2.52
CA VAL A 10 31.64 -42.53 -3.13
C VAL A 10 30.52 -41.97 -2.25
N ALA A 11 30.82 -40.91 -1.50
CA ALA A 11 29.82 -40.09 -0.84
C ALA A 11 29.11 -39.26 -1.90
N ALA A 12 27.87 -39.63 -2.24
CA ALA A 12 27.00 -38.81 -3.07
C ALA A 12 26.46 -37.65 -2.21
N ALA A 13 27.06 -36.47 -2.36
CA ALA A 13 26.48 -35.23 -1.87
C ALA A 13 25.26 -34.90 -2.72
N SER A 14 24.07 -35.20 -2.21
CA SER A 14 22.79 -34.77 -2.80
C SER A 14 22.63 -33.26 -2.59
N LEU A 15 23.12 -32.49 -3.56
CA LEU A 15 22.71 -31.10 -3.78
C LEU A 15 21.23 -31.12 -4.17
N LEU A 16 20.34 -30.83 -3.22
CA LEU A 16 18.96 -30.42 -3.54
C LEU A 16 19.01 -29.04 -4.18
N ALA A 17 19.28 -29.01 -5.49
CA ALA A 17 18.85 -27.92 -6.34
C ALA A 17 17.31 -27.97 -6.38
N ALA A 18 16.66 -27.09 -5.62
CA ALA A 18 15.24 -26.84 -5.75
C ALA A 18 14.97 -26.13 -7.10
N CYS A 19 15.04 -26.88 -8.20
CA CYS A 19 14.35 -26.53 -9.43
C CYS A 19 12.89 -26.93 -9.26
N GLY A 20 12.11 -26.06 -8.63
CA GLY A 20 10.67 -26.20 -8.49
C GLY A 20 9.94 -25.47 -9.61
N GLY A 21 9.57 -26.20 -10.65
CA GLY A 21 8.31 -26.04 -11.38
C GLY A 21 8.11 -24.77 -12.22
N GLY A 22 8.35 -24.87 -13.52
CA GLY A 22 7.81 -23.95 -14.50
C GLY A 22 6.27 -24.00 -14.52
N GLY A 23 5.66 -22.95 -13.98
CA GLY A 23 4.38 -22.41 -14.43
C GLY A 23 4.61 -20.92 -14.57
N GLY A 24 4.22 -20.31 -15.69
CA GLY A 24 4.47 -18.89 -16.00
C GLY A 24 3.71 -17.89 -15.13
N GLY A 25 3.74 -18.07 -13.80
CA GLY A 25 3.15 -17.18 -12.81
C GLY A 25 4.17 -16.18 -12.28
N VAL A 26 3.67 -15.02 -11.88
CA VAL A 26 4.48 -13.95 -11.27
C VAL A 26 4.95 -14.41 -9.88
N ASP A 27 6.24 -14.27 -9.57
CA ASP A 27 6.81 -14.52 -8.23
C ASP A 27 6.38 -13.42 -7.25
N ARG A 28 5.12 -13.46 -6.84
CA ARG A 28 4.48 -12.43 -6.02
C ARG A 28 5.15 -12.31 -4.64
N GLY A 29 5.65 -11.11 -4.34
CA GLY A 29 6.40 -10.81 -3.13
C GLY A 29 7.90 -11.10 -3.21
N GLY A 30 8.38 -11.68 -4.31
CA GLY A 30 9.81 -11.85 -4.56
C GLY A 30 10.53 -10.50 -4.63
N LEU A 31 11.66 -10.38 -3.93
CA LEU A 31 12.50 -9.18 -3.96
C LEU A 31 13.17 -9.04 -5.33
N ILE A 32 13.04 -7.87 -5.94
CA ILE A 32 13.70 -7.53 -7.21
C ILE A 32 15.13 -7.04 -6.95
N ASP A 33 15.27 -6.15 -5.97
CA ASP A 33 16.56 -5.61 -5.53
C ASP A 33 16.96 -6.24 -4.19
N THR A 34 18.27 -6.43 -3.95
CA THR A 34 18.77 -6.77 -2.61
C THR A 34 18.34 -5.66 -1.63
N PRO A 35 17.64 -5.98 -0.52
CA PRO A 35 17.09 -4.97 0.38
C PRO A 35 18.22 -4.20 1.05
N GLN A 36 18.20 -2.88 0.92
CA GLN A 36 19.26 -1.99 1.42
C GLN A 36 18.79 -1.26 2.69
N THR A 37 19.63 -1.25 3.72
CA THR A 37 19.43 -0.36 4.88
C THR A 37 19.83 1.05 4.47
N LEU A 38 18.87 1.96 4.40
CA LEU A 38 19.09 3.37 4.04
C LEU A 38 19.69 4.16 5.21
N THR A 39 19.20 3.88 6.42
CA THR A 39 19.69 4.50 7.65
C THR A 39 19.29 3.68 8.87
N THR A 40 19.83 4.03 10.03
CA THR A 40 19.33 3.61 11.35
C THR A 40 18.98 4.84 12.16
N LEU A 41 17.72 4.97 12.56
CA LEU A 41 17.25 5.97 13.52
C LEU A 41 17.55 5.45 14.92
N THR A 42 18.32 6.20 15.71
CA THR A 42 18.58 5.81 17.10
C THR A 42 17.36 6.09 17.98
N ALA A 43 17.21 5.36 19.08
CA ALA A 43 16.16 5.62 20.06
C ALA A 43 16.17 7.09 20.53
N ALA A 44 17.36 7.66 20.75
CA ALA A 44 17.50 9.08 21.11
C ALA A 44 17.03 10.05 20.02
N GLN A 45 17.26 9.75 18.73
CA GLN A 45 16.73 10.55 17.62
C GLN A 45 15.20 10.48 17.55
N ILE A 46 14.63 9.30 17.78
CA ILE A 46 13.18 9.09 17.80
C ILE A 46 12.55 9.82 18.98
N ASP A 47 13.13 9.73 20.18
CA ASP A 47 12.67 10.47 21.35
C ASP A 47 12.73 11.98 21.15
N ALA A 48 13.83 12.49 20.61
CA ALA A 48 13.94 13.92 20.30
C ALA A 48 12.89 14.38 19.28
N GLY A 49 12.66 13.61 18.21
CA GLY A 49 11.68 13.94 17.18
C GLY A 49 10.23 13.84 17.67
N THR A 50 9.91 12.82 18.48
CA THR A 50 8.57 12.66 19.08
C THR A 50 8.28 13.73 20.14
N ALA A 51 9.29 14.14 20.93
CA ALA A 51 9.16 15.26 21.86
C ALA A 51 8.92 16.58 21.12
N ALA A 52 9.71 16.86 20.07
CA ALA A 52 9.59 18.09 19.28
C ALA A 52 8.25 18.22 18.53
N SER A 53 7.67 17.09 18.10
CA SER A 53 6.38 17.05 17.40
C SER A 53 5.16 16.93 18.33
N GLY A 54 5.37 16.72 19.64
CA GLY A 54 4.28 16.46 20.60
C GLY A 54 3.69 15.05 20.52
N LEU A 55 4.32 14.13 19.77
CA LEU A 55 3.89 12.74 19.60
C LEU A 55 4.27 11.84 20.79
N GLN A 56 5.28 12.23 21.57
CA GLN A 56 5.85 11.37 22.64
C GLN A 56 4.85 10.86 23.68
N PRO A 57 3.80 11.61 24.09
CA PRO A 57 2.77 11.08 24.98
C PRO A 57 1.98 9.89 24.41
N LEU A 58 1.94 9.75 23.07
CA LEU A 58 1.26 8.65 22.38
C LEU A 58 2.21 7.50 22.06
N SER A 59 3.43 7.80 21.58
CA SER A 59 4.42 6.77 21.23
C SER A 59 5.10 6.15 22.46
N GLY A 60 5.17 6.90 23.56
CA GLY A 60 6.08 6.63 24.67
C GLY A 60 7.56 6.82 24.26
N PRO A 61 8.49 6.63 25.23
CA PRO A 61 9.92 6.60 24.94
C PRO A 61 10.29 5.43 24.03
N ALA A 62 11.22 5.66 23.10
CA ALA A 62 11.74 4.63 22.21
C ALA A 62 12.55 3.57 22.98
N LYS A 63 12.26 2.29 22.71
CA LYS A 63 12.97 1.14 23.32
C LYS A 63 14.03 0.54 22.39
N CYS A 64 13.85 0.73 21.09
CA CYS A 64 14.69 0.18 20.04
C CYS A 64 15.19 1.30 19.13
N ASP A 65 16.39 1.11 18.59
CA ASP A 65 16.76 1.79 17.34
C ASP A 65 15.91 1.22 16.20
N VAL A 66 15.86 1.88 15.05
CA VAL A 66 15.07 1.44 13.89
C VAL A 66 15.90 1.52 12.61
N ARG A 67 16.20 0.37 12.00
CA ARG A 67 16.73 0.31 10.64
C ARG A 67 15.62 0.57 9.64
N VAL A 68 15.88 1.45 8.67
CA VAL A 68 14.97 1.77 7.56
C VAL A 68 15.47 1.05 6.32
N VAL A 69 14.76 0.01 5.89
CA VAL A 69 15.18 -0.87 4.80
C VAL A 69 14.28 -0.67 3.59
N ALA A 70 14.86 -0.30 2.44
CA ALA A 70 14.11 -0.13 1.21
C ALA A 70 13.75 -1.48 0.58
N LEU A 71 12.51 -1.59 0.07
CA LEU A 71 12.01 -2.75 -0.64
C LEU A 71 11.63 -2.39 -2.08
N ASN A 72 11.91 -3.30 -3.01
CA ASN A 72 11.37 -3.31 -4.37
C ASN A 72 11.04 -4.78 -4.69
N TYR A 73 9.79 -5.08 -5.01
CA TYR A 73 9.29 -6.44 -5.07
C TYR A 73 8.25 -6.64 -6.17
N ASN A 74 8.19 -7.87 -6.67
CA ASN A 74 7.23 -8.31 -7.67
C ASN A 74 5.82 -8.36 -7.08
N THR A 75 4.84 -7.92 -7.84
CA THR A 75 3.42 -8.03 -7.50
C THR A 75 2.58 -8.08 -8.78
N VAL A 76 1.26 -7.94 -8.67
CA VAL A 76 0.33 -7.97 -9.80
C VAL A 76 -0.46 -6.68 -9.92
N GLY A 77 -0.75 -6.31 -11.16
CA GLY A 77 -1.64 -5.22 -11.53
C GLY A 77 -3.11 -5.54 -11.25
N ALA A 78 -3.98 -4.59 -11.58
CA ALA A 78 -5.42 -4.68 -11.35
C ALA A 78 -6.10 -5.77 -12.20
N ALA A 79 -5.49 -6.17 -13.33
CA ALA A 79 -5.96 -7.28 -14.17
C ALA A 79 -5.18 -8.59 -13.91
N GLY A 80 -4.31 -8.62 -12.88
CA GLY A 80 -3.49 -9.78 -12.52
C GLY A 80 -2.16 -9.90 -13.31
N GLU A 81 -1.84 -8.94 -14.15
CA GLU A 81 -0.61 -8.87 -14.92
C GLU A 81 0.61 -8.63 -14.02
N GLY A 82 1.79 -9.17 -14.38
CA GLY A 82 3.01 -8.97 -13.60
C GLY A 82 3.49 -7.52 -13.62
N THR A 83 3.88 -7.02 -12.45
CA THR A 83 4.44 -5.67 -12.24
C THR A 83 5.28 -5.65 -10.96
N ASN A 84 5.66 -4.47 -10.50
CA ASN A 84 6.35 -4.25 -9.23
C ASN A 84 5.72 -3.15 -8.37
N ALA A 85 6.02 -3.20 -7.09
CA ALA A 85 5.82 -2.12 -6.15
C ALA A 85 7.08 -1.94 -5.28
N SER A 86 7.20 -0.77 -4.64
CA SER A 86 8.21 -0.51 -3.62
C SER A 86 7.58 -0.30 -2.25
N GLY A 87 8.42 -0.15 -1.25
CA GLY A 87 8.00 0.17 0.09
C GLY A 87 9.18 0.17 1.05
N VAL A 88 8.86 0.15 2.33
CA VAL A 88 9.85 0.15 3.42
C VAL A 88 9.58 -1.00 4.38
N MET A 89 10.65 -1.58 4.91
CA MET A 89 10.63 -2.38 6.12
C MET A 89 11.35 -1.61 7.23
N LEU A 90 10.65 -1.36 8.33
CA LEU A 90 11.23 -0.78 9.54
C LEU A 90 11.53 -1.90 10.52
N VAL A 91 12.79 -2.03 10.90
CA VAL A 91 13.29 -3.17 11.68
C VAL A 91 13.80 -2.67 13.03
N PRO A 92 13.24 -3.14 14.16
CA PRO A 92 13.80 -2.86 15.47
C PRO A 92 15.27 -3.30 15.56
N ALA A 93 16.11 -2.46 16.13
CA ALA A 93 17.56 -2.61 16.17
C ALA A 93 18.10 -2.20 17.56
N GLY A 94 19.44 -2.10 17.68
CA GLY A 94 20.11 -1.81 18.95
C GLY A 94 19.81 -2.90 19.97
N ALA A 95 19.33 -2.51 21.15
CA ALA A 95 18.97 -3.43 22.24
C ALA A 95 17.91 -4.47 21.83
N CYS A 96 17.13 -4.22 20.78
CA CYS A 96 16.07 -5.11 20.30
C CYS A 96 16.52 -6.07 19.18
N ALA A 97 17.75 -5.98 18.69
CA ALA A 97 18.18 -6.67 17.47
C ALA A 97 18.10 -8.20 17.51
N THR A 98 18.18 -8.81 18.70
CA THR A 98 18.14 -10.27 18.89
C THR A 98 16.75 -10.80 19.23
N ALA A 99 15.76 -9.92 19.39
CA ALA A 99 14.40 -10.32 19.71
C ALA A 99 13.65 -10.86 18.47
N SER A 100 12.57 -11.60 18.73
CA SER A 100 11.63 -11.99 17.68
C SER A 100 10.54 -10.94 17.57
N HIS A 101 10.28 -10.43 16.35
CA HIS A 101 9.37 -9.32 16.13
C HIS A 101 8.05 -9.75 15.47
N PRO A 102 6.88 -9.38 15.99
CA PRO A 102 5.64 -9.38 15.19
C PRO A 102 5.77 -8.38 14.04
N LEU A 103 5.08 -8.67 12.92
CA LEU A 103 5.09 -7.81 11.74
C LEU A 103 3.78 -7.03 11.64
N VAL A 104 3.85 -5.71 11.64
CA VAL A 104 2.75 -4.82 11.29
C VAL A 104 2.83 -4.55 9.79
N ALA A 105 1.82 -4.99 9.03
CA ALA A 105 1.65 -4.57 7.64
C ALA A 105 0.78 -3.30 7.62
N TYR A 106 1.40 -2.21 7.19
CA TYR A 106 0.80 -0.89 7.12
C TYR A 106 0.43 -0.53 5.68
N ALA A 107 -0.81 -0.08 5.52
CA ALA A 107 -1.35 0.42 4.27
C ALA A 107 -1.48 1.94 4.36
N LYS A 108 -0.80 2.69 3.47
CA LYS A 108 -0.74 4.15 3.54
C LYS A 108 -2.04 4.83 3.08
N GLY A 109 -2.22 6.06 3.56
CA GLY A 109 -3.34 6.92 3.17
C GLY A 109 -3.25 7.44 1.73
N THR A 110 -4.17 8.34 1.38
CA THR A 110 -4.19 8.96 0.05
C THR A 110 -2.96 9.81 -0.21
N ASP A 111 -2.37 9.60 -1.38
CA ASP A 111 -1.25 10.37 -1.87
C ASP A 111 -1.51 10.80 -3.31
N VAL A 112 -1.13 12.02 -3.63
CA VAL A 112 -1.24 12.60 -4.97
C VAL A 112 0.12 12.73 -5.64
N GLN A 113 1.22 12.52 -4.92
CA GLN A 113 2.58 12.68 -5.44
C GLN A 113 3.14 11.34 -5.86
N LYS A 114 3.24 11.13 -7.17
CA LYS A 114 3.83 9.92 -7.77
C LYS A 114 5.23 9.59 -7.23
N PRO A 115 6.16 10.53 -6.99
CA PRO A 115 7.51 10.18 -6.51
C PRO A 115 7.60 9.90 -5.00
N ARG A 116 6.53 10.12 -4.22
CA ARG A 116 6.58 9.91 -2.76
C ARG A 116 6.77 8.43 -2.43
N THR A 117 7.72 8.15 -1.53
CA THR A 117 8.05 6.81 -1.04
C THR A 117 8.14 6.81 0.48
N LEU A 118 7.71 5.71 1.10
CA LEU A 118 7.90 5.43 2.52
C LEU A 118 9.30 4.87 2.81
N ALA A 119 10.10 4.53 1.80
CA ALA A 119 11.52 4.24 1.96
C ALA A 119 12.33 5.55 2.13
N ASN A 120 11.86 6.44 3.00
CA ASN A 120 12.45 7.74 3.28
C ASN A 120 12.30 8.05 4.78
N PRO A 121 13.37 8.03 5.58
CA PRO A 121 13.30 8.33 7.02
C PRO A 121 12.75 9.73 7.34
N GLN A 122 12.79 10.65 6.38
CA GLN A 122 12.39 12.05 6.55
C GLN A 122 10.92 12.26 6.18
N ASP A 123 10.27 11.23 5.62
CA ASP A 123 8.83 11.21 5.43
C ASP A 123 8.15 11.08 6.81
N SER A 124 7.17 11.95 7.07
CA SER A 124 6.52 12.04 8.37
C SER A 124 5.71 10.79 8.72
N GLU A 125 5.15 10.10 7.73
CA GLU A 125 4.41 8.85 7.93
C GLU A 125 5.39 7.72 8.27
N THR A 126 6.54 7.68 7.59
CA THR A 126 7.63 6.75 7.93
C THR A 126 8.14 6.96 9.35
N PHE A 127 8.39 8.22 9.76
CA PHE A 127 8.81 8.54 11.13
C PHE A 127 7.73 8.17 12.16
N LEU A 128 6.45 8.42 11.86
CA LEU A 128 5.33 8.03 12.72
C LEU A 128 5.31 6.51 12.93
N LEU A 129 5.46 5.71 11.87
CA LEU A 129 5.51 4.25 11.96
C LEU A 129 6.74 3.77 12.74
N ALA A 130 7.89 4.42 12.56
CA ALA A 130 9.09 4.13 13.32
C ALA A 130 8.86 4.37 14.82
N ALA A 131 8.28 5.52 15.20
CA ALA A 131 8.04 5.88 16.59
C ALA A 131 6.97 5.03 17.27
N MET A 132 5.83 4.80 16.62
CA MET A 132 4.67 4.12 17.22
C MET A 132 4.83 2.61 17.29
N TYR A 133 5.55 1.99 16.34
CA TYR A 133 5.63 0.54 16.22
C TYR A 133 7.07 0.03 16.32
N ALA A 134 7.97 0.48 15.44
CA ALA A 134 9.31 -0.12 15.33
C ALA A 134 10.19 0.15 16.55
N ALA A 135 10.16 1.37 17.08
CA ALA A 135 10.82 1.74 18.32
C ALA A 135 10.26 1.00 19.54
N GLN A 136 9.06 0.41 19.42
CA GLN A 136 8.40 -0.37 20.46
C GLN A 136 8.57 -1.90 20.27
N GLY A 137 9.35 -2.33 19.28
CA GLY A 137 9.71 -3.74 19.07
C GLY A 137 8.89 -4.48 18.01
N TYR A 138 8.05 -3.79 17.24
CA TYR A 138 7.31 -4.37 16.11
C TYR A 138 8.08 -4.16 14.81
N ALA A 139 8.33 -5.20 14.01
CA ALA A 139 8.74 -4.96 12.64
C ALA A 139 7.55 -4.34 11.88
N VAL A 140 7.81 -3.42 10.95
CA VAL A 140 6.77 -2.82 10.11
C VAL A 140 7.14 -3.06 8.65
N VAL A 141 6.16 -3.42 7.82
CA VAL A 141 6.26 -3.28 6.37
C VAL A 141 5.19 -2.33 5.89
N ALA A 142 5.55 -1.39 5.02
CA ALA A 142 4.62 -0.47 4.39
C ALA A 142 4.87 -0.38 2.89
N THR A 143 3.83 -0.58 2.10
CA THR A 143 3.89 -0.50 0.64
C THR A 143 3.67 0.94 0.16
N ASP A 144 4.38 1.33 -0.90
CA ASP A 144 4.12 2.57 -1.64
C ASP A 144 2.86 2.45 -2.52
N TYR A 145 2.33 1.24 -2.70
CA TYR A 145 1.34 0.82 -3.71
C TYR A 145 1.84 0.85 -5.16
N LEU A 146 1.05 0.20 -6.03
CA LEU A 146 1.13 0.36 -7.47
C LEU A 146 1.02 1.83 -7.88
N GLY A 147 1.84 2.24 -8.85
CA GLY A 147 1.79 3.58 -9.45
C GLY A 147 2.59 4.66 -8.72
N PHE A 148 3.25 4.34 -7.61
CA PHE A 148 4.11 5.26 -6.85
C PHE A 148 5.58 4.83 -6.85
N ALA A 149 6.46 5.81 -6.59
CA ALA A 149 7.88 5.63 -6.38
C ALA A 149 8.56 4.77 -7.45
N LYS A 150 9.01 3.55 -7.12
CA LYS A 150 9.68 2.65 -8.08
C LYS A 150 8.71 1.76 -8.86
N SER A 151 7.40 1.80 -8.58
CA SER A 151 6.41 1.02 -9.33
C SER A 151 6.40 1.46 -10.79
N THR A 152 6.52 0.47 -11.68
CA THR A 152 6.38 0.66 -13.14
C THR A 152 4.93 0.68 -13.61
N TYR A 153 3.98 0.44 -12.70
CA TYR A 153 2.56 0.45 -13.03
C TYR A 153 2.10 1.86 -13.43
N ALA A 154 1.33 1.97 -14.51
CA ALA A 154 1.11 3.25 -15.19
C ALA A 154 0.27 4.27 -14.40
N TYR A 155 -0.59 3.78 -13.50
CA TYR A 155 -1.49 4.57 -12.66
C TYR A 155 -1.56 3.93 -11.27
N HIS A 156 -2.20 4.59 -10.31
CA HIS A 156 -2.53 3.98 -9.04
C HIS A 156 -4.01 3.55 -9.02
N PRO A 157 -4.32 2.25 -8.85
CA PRO A 157 -5.67 1.73 -8.65
C PRO A 157 -6.32 2.20 -7.34
N TYR A 158 -6.58 3.50 -7.22
CA TYR A 158 -7.07 4.14 -5.99
C TYR A 158 -8.41 3.55 -5.53
N LEU A 159 -8.48 3.09 -4.28
CA LEU A 159 -9.64 2.43 -3.67
C LEU A 159 -10.13 1.20 -4.46
N HIS A 160 -9.19 0.49 -5.09
CA HIS A 160 -9.45 -0.81 -5.70
C HIS A 160 -9.03 -1.93 -4.74
N ALA A 161 -10.01 -2.57 -4.10
CA ALA A 161 -9.81 -3.49 -2.98
C ALA A 161 -8.84 -4.62 -3.32
N ASP A 162 -8.95 -5.24 -4.50
CA ASP A 162 -8.13 -6.39 -4.87
C ASP A 162 -6.65 -6.02 -5.08
N SER A 163 -6.36 -4.87 -5.72
CA SER A 163 -4.97 -4.44 -5.93
C SER A 163 -4.33 -3.78 -4.71
N GLU A 164 -5.14 -3.15 -3.85
CA GLU A 164 -4.67 -2.70 -2.54
C GLU A 164 -4.29 -3.91 -1.67
N ALA A 165 -5.15 -4.94 -1.63
CA ALA A 165 -4.87 -6.18 -0.93
C ALA A 165 -3.65 -6.91 -1.48
N SER A 166 -3.52 -7.03 -2.81
CA SER A 166 -2.37 -7.70 -3.43
C SER A 166 -1.06 -7.00 -3.08
N SER A 167 -1.04 -5.66 -3.12
CA SER A 167 0.13 -4.84 -2.78
C SER A 167 0.57 -5.04 -1.33
N VAL A 168 -0.37 -5.06 -0.38
CA VAL A 168 -0.04 -5.25 1.04
C VAL A 168 0.40 -6.70 1.32
N ILE A 169 -0.31 -7.70 0.79
CA ILE A 169 0.05 -9.12 0.92
C ILE A 169 1.46 -9.38 0.37
N ASP A 170 1.77 -8.87 -0.82
CA ASP A 170 3.08 -9.09 -1.43
C ASP A 170 4.18 -8.31 -0.71
N SER A 171 3.85 -7.18 -0.06
CA SER A 171 4.79 -6.51 0.84
C SER A 171 5.13 -7.35 2.08
N ILE A 172 4.17 -8.11 2.65
CA ILE A 172 4.43 -9.04 3.75
C ILE A 172 5.41 -10.13 3.32
N ARG A 173 5.20 -10.69 2.13
CA ARG A 173 6.10 -11.68 1.52
C ARG A 173 7.50 -11.10 1.29
N ALA A 174 7.59 -9.90 0.72
CA ALA A 174 8.85 -9.19 0.50
C ALA A 174 9.59 -8.89 1.81
N ALA A 175 8.87 -8.48 2.86
CA ALA A 175 9.44 -8.25 4.18
C ALA A 175 9.98 -9.53 4.83
N ARG A 176 9.33 -10.68 4.62
CA ARG A 176 9.87 -11.98 5.07
C ARG A 176 11.17 -12.33 4.34
N GLY A 177 11.21 -12.13 3.01
CA GLY A 177 12.45 -12.29 2.23
C GLY A 177 13.57 -11.33 2.66
N ALA A 178 13.20 -10.09 3.00
CA ALA A 178 14.15 -9.09 3.47
C ALA A 178 14.65 -9.38 4.87
N ALA A 179 13.78 -9.86 5.77
CA ALA A 179 14.15 -10.30 7.11
C ALA A 179 15.23 -11.37 7.08
N LEU A 180 15.10 -12.38 6.20
CA LEU A 180 16.12 -13.41 5.98
C LEU A 180 17.46 -12.81 5.52
N ASN A 181 17.43 -11.89 4.56
CA ASN A 181 18.63 -11.19 4.08
C ASN A 181 19.30 -10.34 5.18
N GLN A 182 18.50 -9.73 6.05
CA GLN A 182 18.94 -8.76 7.06
C GLN A 182 19.22 -9.39 8.44
N GLY A 183 19.16 -10.73 8.55
CA GLY A 183 19.38 -11.47 9.79
C GLY A 183 18.32 -11.20 10.87
N VAL A 184 17.08 -10.90 10.48
CA VAL A 184 15.98 -10.52 11.38
C VAL A 184 15.08 -11.73 11.64
N THR A 185 14.74 -11.96 12.90
CA THR A 185 13.77 -13.01 13.28
C THR A 185 12.37 -12.42 13.41
N LEU A 186 11.45 -12.83 12.54
CA LEU A 186 10.02 -12.52 12.67
C LEU A 186 9.30 -13.62 13.45
N SER A 187 8.35 -13.24 14.32
CA SER A 187 7.61 -14.18 15.19
C SER A 187 6.53 -14.99 14.46
N GLY A 188 6.30 -14.70 13.18
CA GLY A 188 5.22 -15.27 12.37
C GLY A 188 3.86 -14.59 12.58
N LYS A 189 3.67 -13.80 13.65
CA LYS A 189 2.46 -13.00 13.87
C LYS A 189 2.42 -11.79 12.94
N VAL A 190 1.28 -11.60 12.27
CA VAL A 190 1.02 -10.44 11.41
C VAL A 190 -0.14 -9.62 11.96
N MET A 191 0.01 -8.31 11.96
CA MET A 191 -1.04 -7.36 12.31
C MET A 191 -1.27 -6.43 11.13
N LEU A 192 -2.51 -6.03 10.88
CA LEU A 192 -2.88 -5.19 9.75
C LEU A 192 -3.38 -3.83 10.24
N THR A 193 -2.87 -2.75 9.68
CA THR A 193 -3.41 -1.41 9.95
C THR A 193 -3.21 -0.45 8.78
N GLY A 194 -3.94 0.66 8.81
CA GLY A 194 -3.88 1.71 7.81
C GLY A 194 -4.96 2.76 8.07
N TYR A 195 -4.78 3.96 7.53
CA TYR A 195 -5.67 5.10 7.76
C TYR A 195 -6.27 5.66 6.47
N SER A 196 -7.56 6.04 6.49
CA SER A 196 -8.27 6.57 5.33
C SER A 196 -8.28 5.56 4.16
N GLN A 197 -7.70 5.87 2.99
CA GLN A 197 -7.47 4.86 1.95
C GLN A 197 -6.78 3.61 2.51
N GLY A 198 -5.77 3.81 3.36
CA GLY A 198 -5.08 2.73 4.05
C GLY A 198 -5.98 1.90 4.94
N GLY A 199 -7.05 2.48 5.51
CA GLY A 199 -8.05 1.75 6.29
C GLY A 199 -8.85 0.79 5.39
N HIS A 200 -9.25 1.25 4.20
CA HIS A 200 -9.89 0.41 3.18
C HIS A 200 -8.94 -0.70 2.71
N ALA A 201 -7.72 -0.34 2.31
CA ALA A 201 -6.69 -1.30 1.89
C ALA A 201 -6.37 -2.35 2.96
N SER A 202 -6.24 -1.92 4.23
CA SER A 202 -5.98 -2.80 5.37
C SER A 202 -7.12 -3.79 5.60
N MET A 203 -8.37 -3.35 5.52
CA MET A 203 -9.55 -4.23 5.67
C MET A 203 -9.73 -5.16 4.46
N ALA A 204 -9.47 -4.67 3.24
CA ALA A 204 -9.48 -5.48 2.03
C ALA A 204 -8.42 -6.58 2.10
N THR A 205 -7.22 -6.23 2.59
CA THR A 205 -6.13 -7.18 2.84
C THR A 205 -6.52 -8.23 3.85
N HIS A 206 -7.15 -7.84 4.96
CA HIS A 206 -7.59 -8.78 6.00
C HIS A 206 -8.57 -9.81 5.43
N ARG A 207 -9.61 -9.34 4.73
CA ARG A 207 -10.58 -10.20 4.04
C ARG A 207 -9.93 -11.14 3.03
N ALA A 208 -8.98 -10.65 2.24
CA ALA A 208 -8.27 -11.46 1.25
C ALA A 208 -7.33 -12.50 1.88
N ILE A 209 -6.71 -12.18 3.02
CA ILE A 209 -5.86 -13.14 3.73
C ILE A 209 -6.71 -14.26 4.31
N GLU A 210 -7.79 -13.96 5.02
CA GLU A 210 -8.66 -15.02 5.58
C GLU A 210 -9.23 -15.93 4.49
N ARG A 211 -9.65 -15.34 3.36
CA ARG A 211 -10.23 -16.09 2.25
C ARG A 211 -9.22 -17.01 1.56
N ASP A 212 -8.03 -16.48 1.23
CA ASP A 212 -7.13 -17.15 0.28
C ASP A 212 -5.73 -17.47 0.84
N ASN A 213 -5.30 -16.85 1.93
CA ASN A 213 -3.91 -16.90 2.41
C ASN A 213 -3.79 -17.23 3.92
N ALA A 214 -4.83 -17.74 4.56
CA ALA A 214 -4.86 -17.99 6.01
C ALA A 214 -3.80 -19.02 6.46
N GLY A 215 -3.45 -19.98 5.59
CA GLY A 215 -2.36 -20.92 5.83
C GLY A 215 -0.96 -20.32 5.72
N GLU A 216 -0.82 -19.14 5.10
CA GLU A 216 0.47 -18.49 4.87
C GLU A 216 0.71 -17.29 5.81
N ILE A 217 -0.33 -16.52 6.08
CA ILE A 217 -0.25 -15.26 6.83
C ILE A 217 -1.13 -15.38 8.09
N ASN A 218 -0.48 -15.59 9.23
CA ASN A 218 -1.12 -15.66 10.54
C ASN A 218 -1.47 -14.25 11.04
N VAL A 219 -2.63 -13.74 10.63
CA VAL A 219 -3.18 -12.48 11.14
C VAL A 219 -3.67 -12.68 12.55
N VAL A 220 -3.15 -11.89 13.49
CA VAL A 220 -3.51 -11.96 14.92
C VAL A 220 -4.22 -10.71 15.43
N ALA A 221 -4.22 -9.62 14.64
CA ALA A 221 -4.94 -8.39 14.94
C ALA A 221 -5.13 -7.54 13.68
N GLY A 222 -6.24 -6.80 13.62
CA GLY A 222 -6.52 -5.80 12.60
C GLY A 222 -7.02 -4.50 13.23
N ALA A 223 -6.49 -3.36 12.79
CA ALA A 223 -6.93 -2.02 13.17
C ALA A 223 -7.12 -1.19 11.90
N HIS A 224 -8.32 -1.26 11.33
CA HIS A 224 -8.67 -0.57 10.08
C HIS A 224 -9.25 0.81 10.43
N LEU A 225 -8.54 1.90 10.11
CA LEU A 225 -8.83 3.22 10.67
C LEU A 225 -9.44 4.14 9.61
N ALA A 226 -10.63 4.68 9.89
CA ALA A 226 -11.29 5.72 9.09
C ALA A 226 -11.38 5.41 7.58
N GLY A 227 -11.46 4.13 7.20
CA GLY A 227 -11.58 3.73 5.80
C GLY A 227 -13.00 3.87 5.26
N PRO A 228 -13.17 4.18 3.95
CA PRO A 228 -14.47 4.21 3.31
C PRO A 228 -14.99 2.79 3.01
N TYR A 229 -15.35 2.02 4.05
CA TYR A 229 -15.75 0.60 3.92
C TYR A 229 -17.04 0.40 3.13
N ASN A 230 -17.95 1.37 3.18
CA ASN A 230 -19.15 1.46 2.35
C ASN A 230 -18.92 2.49 1.24
N LEU A 231 -18.07 2.12 0.29
CA LEU A 231 -17.63 3.01 -0.77
C LEU A 231 -18.79 3.36 -1.71
N SER A 232 -19.61 2.38 -2.09
CA SER A 232 -20.78 2.60 -2.93
C SER A 232 -21.82 3.50 -2.25
N GLY A 233 -22.04 3.32 -0.94
CA GLY A 233 -22.90 4.19 -0.14
C GLY A 233 -22.40 5.63 -0.07
N SER A 234 -21.08 5.84 -0.07
CA SER A 234 -20.48 7.18 -0.04
C SER A 234 -20.82 8.00 -1.30
N PHE A 235 -20.97 7.34 -2.45
CA PHE A 235 -21.41 7.97 -3.70
C PHE A 235 -22.89 8.38 -3.72
N LYS A 236 -23.70 7.90 -2.74
CA LYS A 236 -25.10 8.29 -2.57
C LYS A 236 -25.28 9.51 -1.66
N ILE A 237 -24.22 9.97 -1.01
CA ILE A 237 -24.26 11.14 -0.12
C ILE A 237 -24.32 12.43 -0.97
N PRO A 238 -25.32 13.32 -0.76
CA PRO A 238 -25.43 14.56 -1.53
C PRO A 238 -24.28 15.55 -1.27
N ASN A 239 -23.86 15.65 -0.01
CA ASN A 239 -22.85 16.61 0.44
C ASN A 239 -21.43 16.19 0.05
N ALA A 240 -20.67 17.12 -0.52
CA ALA A 240 -19.28 16.86 -0.85
C ALA A 240 -18.40 16.85 0.43
N ILE A 241 -17.45 15.91 0.48
CA ILE A 241 -16.47 15.79 1.57
C ILE A 241 -15.31 16.77 1.40
N ALA A 242 -14.64 17.14 2.49
CA ALA A 242 -13.37 17.84 2.41
C ALA A 242 -12.36 17.05 1.54
N GLY A 243 -11.71 17.72 0.59
CA GLY A 243 -10.80 17.09 -0.37
C GLY A 243 -11.49 16.39 -1.55
N TYR A 244 -12.78 16.65 -1.79
CA TYR A 244 -13.54 16.10 -2.92
C TYR A 244 -12.78 16.17 -4.25
N GLN A 245 -12.11 17.29 -4.52
CA GLN A 245 -11.33 17.54 -5.73
C GLN A 245 -10.13 16.62 -5.92
N PHE A 246 -9.68 15.94 -4.87
CA PHE A 246 -8.59 14.97 -4.96
C PHE A 246 -9.15 13.56 -5.02
N PHE A 247 -10.10 13.23 -4.14
CA PHE A 247 -10.50 11.84 -3.92
C PHE A 247 -11.43 11.32 -5.02
N VAL A 248 -12.50 12.03 -5.31
CA VAL A 248 -13.53 11.55 -6.24
C VAL A 248 -13.05 11.44 -7.68
N PRO A 249 -12.38 12.45 -8.30
CA PRO A 249 -11.83 12.28 -9.64
C PRO A 249 -10.81 11.15 -9.72
N TYR A 250 -10.05 10.90 -8.65
CA TYR A 250 -9.07 9.83 -8.62
C TYR A 250 -9.73 8.45 -8.62
N ILE A 251 -10.83 8.26 -7.86
CA ILE A 251 -11.64 7.03 -7.92
C ILE A 251 -12.22 6.87 -9.33
N VAL A 252 -12.88 7.90 -9.86
CA VAL A 252 -13.57 7.84 -11.16
C VAL A 252 -12.61 7.48 -12.30
N THR A 253 -11.44 8.12 -12.35
CA THR A 253 -10.44 7.86 -13.40
C THR A 253 -9.70 6.54 -13.20
N SER A 254 -9.44 6.14 -11.95
CA SER A 254 -8.91 4.80 -11.61
C SER A 254 -9.87 3.72 -12.08
N TYR A 255 -11.15 3.84 -11.74
CA TYR A 255 -12.16 2.84 -12.09
C TYR A 255 -12.45 2.80 -13.59
N GLN A 256 -12.33 3.93 -14.29
CA GLN A 256 -12.40 3.91 -15.76
C GLN A 256 -11.29 3.02 -16.34
N LYS A 257 -10.06 3.11 -15.81
CA LYS A 257 -8.93 2.30 -16.28
C LYS A 257 -9.06 0.82 -15.92
N ILE A 258 -9.69 0.50 -14.77
CA ILE A 258 -9.83 -0.87 -14.28
C ILE A 258 -11.03 -1.58 -14.89
N TYR A 259 -12.20 -0.94 -14.86
CA TYR A 259 -13.48 -1.57 -15.20
C TYR A 259 -14.00 -1.17 -16.57
N GLY A 260 -13.56 -0.02 -17.11
CA GLY A 260 -14.18 0.61 -18.27
C GLY A 260 -15.63 1.04 -18.02
N GLY A 261 -16.20 1.79 -18.96
CA GLY A 261 -17.63 2.14 -18.96
C GLY A 261 -18.09 3.02 -17.80
N ILE A 262 -17.19 3.60 -17.01
CA ILE A 262 -17.52 4.58 -15.96
C ILE A 262 -18.07 5.86 -16.60
N TYR A 263 -17.51 6.23 -17.75
CA TYR A 263 -18.06 7.19 -18.70
C TYR A 263 -17.72 6.78 -20.14
N SER A 264 -18.52 7.23 -21.11
CA SER A 264 -18.26 7.03 -22.54
C SER A 264 -17.29 8.07 -23.10
N SER A 265 -17.21 9.25 -22.48
CA SER A 265 -16.23 10.30 -22.76
C SER A 265 -15.93 11.08 -21.49
N VAL A 266 -14.71 11.63 -21.35
CA VAL A 266 -14.31 12.36 -20.14
C VAL A 266 -15.27 13.53 -19.85
N SER A 267 -15.76 14.21 -20.89
CA SER A 267 -16.69 15.34 -20.77
C SER A 267 -18.10 14.96 -20.29
N GLN A 268 -18.47 13.66 -20.32
CA GLN A 268 -19.70 13.18 -19.71
C GLN A 268 -19.63 13.30 -18.17
N ALA A 269 -18.46 13.05 -17.59
CA ALA A 269 -18.26 13.10 -16.15
C ALA A 269 -17.71 14.46 -15.69
N PHE A 270 -16.73 15.00 -16.40
CA PHE A 270 -15.95 16.16 -16.00
C PHE A 270 -16.25 17.40 -16.85
N LYS A 271 -16.20 18.58 -16.24
CA LYS A 271 -16.35 19.88 -16.91
C LYS A 271 -15.01 20.38 -17.46
N ALA A 272 -15.06 21.23 -18.47
CA ALA A 272 -13.92 22.05 -18.86
C ALA A 272 -13.57 23.04 -17.72
N PRO A 273 -12.28 23.37 -17.50
CA PRO A 273 -11.11 22.90 -18.26
C PRO A 273 -10.59 21.52 -17.81
N TYR A 274 -11.06 20.98 -16.69
CA TYR A 274 -10.50 19.79 -16.05
C TYR A 274 -10.56 18.52 -16.90
N ALA A 275 -11.61 18.36 -17.71
CA ALA A 275 -11.78 17.21 -18.59
C ALA A 275 -10.60 16.97 -19.56
N ALA A 276 -9.79 18.00 -19.87
CA ALA A 276 -8.66 17.85 -20.79
C ALA A 276 -7.47 17.05 -20.22
N GLY A 277 -7.32 16.99 -18.89
CA GLY A 277 -6.14 16.39 -18.25
C GLY A 277 -6.43 15.45 -17.08
N ILE A 278 -7.67 15.39 -16.60
CA ILE A 278 -8.01 14.71 -15.34
C ILE A 278 -7.64 13.22 -15.32
N GLU A 279 -7.74 12.52 -16.46
CA GLU A 279 -7.43 11.08 -16.57
C GLU A 279 -5.98 10.75 -16.22
N ASN A 280 -5.05 11.68 -16.44
CA ASN A 280 -3.62 11.47 -16.23
C ASN A 280 -3.04 12.37 -15.13
N LEU A 281 -3.91 13.08 -14.40
CA LEU A 281 -3.47 14.07 -13.41
C LEU A 281 -2.92 13.43 -12.13
N LEU A 282 -3.56 12.35 -11.66
CA LEU A 282 -3.27 11.71 -10.37
C LEU A 282 -2.85 10.23 -10.55
N PRO A 283 -1.80 9.76 -9.83
CA PRO A 283 -0.88 10.58 -9.03
C PRO A 283 0.02 11.42 -9.95
N ASN A 284 0.40 12.61 -9.50
CA ASN A 284 1.13 13.59 -10.27
C ASN A 284 2.66 13.50 -10.04
N PRO A 285 3.49 13.60 -11.08
CA PRO A 285 4.95 13.54 -10.94
C PRO A 285 5.57 14.75 -10.23
N THR A 286 4.92 15.91 -10.21
CA THR A 286 5.52 17.17 -9.72
C THR A 286 4.64 17.95 -8.76
N LEU A 287 3.32 17.85 -8.88
CA LEU A 287 2.37 18.60 -8.07
C LEU A 287 1.99 17.85 -6.79
N ASN A 288 1.86 18.60 -5.70
CA ASN A 288 1.30 18.18 -4.42
C ASN A 288 -0.12 18.74 -4.22
N TYR A 289 -0.78 18.41 -3.10
CA TYR A 289 -2.15 18.89 -2.80
C TYR A 289 -2.31 20.41 -2.96
N THR A 290 -1.37 21.19 -2.44
CA THR A 290 -1.40 22.66 -2.53
C THR A 290 -1.27 23.14 -3.96
N THR A 291 -0.25 22.66 -4.68
CA THR A 291 0.07 23.12 -6.04
C THR A 291 -0.91 22.63 -7.08
N LEU A 292 -1.57 21.48 -6.87
CA LEU A 292 -2.70 21.06 -7.69
C LEU A 292 -3.82 22.11 -7.70
N VAL A 293 -4.08 22.74 -6.55
CA VAL A 293 -5.12 23.78 -6.44
C VAL A 293 -4.59 25.14 -6.90
N THR A 294 -3.43 25.57 -6.41
CA THR A 294 -2.92 26.93 -6.68
C THR A 294 -2.50 27.15 -8.13
N THR A 295 -2.18 26.09 -8.87
CA THR A 295 -1.90 26.16 -10.33
C THR A 295 -3.16 26.01 -11.19
N GLY A 296 -4.31 25.74 -10.60
CA GLY A 296 -5.58 25.54 -11.31
C GLY A 296 -5.75 24.16 -11.94
N ALA A 297 -4.86 23.20 -11.68
CA ALA A 297 -5.02 21.82 -12.16
C ALA A 297 -6.24 21.11 -11.53
N LEU A 298 -6.61 21.50 -10.31
CA LEU A 298 -7.86 21.14 -9.63
C LEU A 298 -8.49 22.42 -9.04
N PRO A 299 -9.82 22.48 -8.87
CA PRO A 299 -10.47 23.65 -8.28
C PRO A 299 -10.14 23.80 -6.80
N GLY A 300 -10.12 25.05 -6.34
CA GLY A 300 -10.22 25.41 -4.93
C GLY A 300 -11.66 25.60 -4.48
N GLY A 301 -11.84 26.23 -3.32
CA GLY A 301 -13.16 26.53 -2.75
C GLY A 301 -13.64 25.51 -1.72
N THR A 302 -14.91 25.64 -1.33
CA THR A 302 -15.58 24.68 -0.43
C THR A 302 -15.74 23.31 -1.12
N PRO A 303 -16.00 22.23 -0.36
CA PRO A 303 -16.25 20.91 -0.95
C PRO A 303 -17.28 20.91 -2.09
N ASP A 304 -18.42 21.57 -1.88
CA ASP A 304 -19.49 21.62 -2.89
C ASP A 304 -19.07 22.45 -4.11
N GLN A 305 -18.38 23.58 -3.91
CA GLN A 305 -17.84 24.39 -5.02
C GLN A 305 -16.84 23.58 -5.86
N ALA A 306 -15.97 22.82 -5.21
CA ALA A 306 -14.99 21.98 -5.87
C ALA A 306 -15.64 20.84 -6.66
N ARG A 307 -16.66 20.16 -6.09
CA ARG A 307 -17.49 19.18 -6.81
C ARG A 307 -18.13 19.81 -8.04
N ASP A 308 -18.80 20.93 -7.86
CA ASP A 308 -19.63 21.56 -8.90
C ASP A 308 -18.78 22.18 -10.01
N ALA A 309 -17.55 22.58 -9.71
CA ALA A 309 -16.56 23.00 -10.70
C ALA A 309 -16.01 21.80 -11.52
N LEU A 310 -15.78 20.65 -10.88
CA LEU A 310 -15.19 19.48 -11.53
C LEU A 310 -16.18 18.67 -12.36
N PHE A 311 -17.36 18.38 -11.84
CA PHE A 311 -18.25 17.36 -12.38
C PHE A 311 -19.49 17.93 -13.05
N GLN A 312 -19.95 17.23 -14.08
CA GLN A 312 -21.26 17.45 -14.66
C GLN A 312 -22.34 17.14 -13.63
N SER A 313 -23.27 18.06 -13.41
CA SER A 313 -24.34 17.88 -12.42
C SER A 313 -25.19 16.65 -12.71
N ALA A 314 -25.47 16.36 -13.99
CA ALA A 314 -26.18 15.15 -14.41
C ALA A 314 -25.43 13.86 -14.05
N TYR A 315 -24.10 13.84 -14.16
CA TYR A 315 -23.27 12.69 -13.78
C TYR A 315 -23.31 12.43 -12.27
N ILE A 316 -23.23 13.50 -11.46
CA ILE A 316 -23.37 13.42 -10.00
C ILE A 316 -24.74 12.90 -9.62
N THR A 317 -25.82 13.48 -10.17
CA THR A 317 -27.19 13.07 -9.87
C THR A 317 -27.45 11.61 -10.26
N ASP A 318 -26.98 11.17 -11.43
CA ASP A 318 -27.12 9.77 -11.85
C ASP A 318 -26.38 8.84 -10.89
N THR A 319 -25.13 9.15 -10.54
CA THR A 319 -24.36 8.37 -9.56
C THR A 319 -25.07 8.29 -8.20
N GLN A 320 -25.69 9.39 -7.75
CA GLN A 320 -26.40 9.47 -6.46
C GLN A 320 -27.76 8.76 -6.46
N THR A 321 -28.45 8.65 -7.58
CA THR A 321 -29.86 8.21 -7.59
C THR A 321 -30.09 6.90 -8.34
N ASN A 322 -29.28 6.59 -9.34
CA ASN A 322 -29.43 5.39 -10.16
C ASN A 322 -28.67 4.20 -9.54
N PRO A 323 -29.34 3.10 -9.17
CA PRO A 323 -28.67 1.91 -8.64
C PRO A 323 -27.91 1.11 -9.72
N ASN A 324 -28.13 1.42 -11.01
CA ASN A 324 -27.45 0.81 -12.14
C ASN A 324 -26.34 1.69 -12.74
N ASN A 325 -26.03 2.84 -12.13
CA ASN A 325 -24.93 3.69 -12.59
C ASN A 325 -23.59 2.91 -12.54
N PRO A 326 -22.78 2.93 -13.61
CA PRO A 326 -21.53 2.16 -13.67
C PRO A 326 -20.51 2.48 -12.57
N LEU A 327 -20.36 3.76 -12.19
CA LEU A 327 -19.48 4.16 -11.08
C LEU A 327 -19.96 3.57 -9.74
N PHE A 328 -21.26 3.64 -9.48
CA PHE A 328 -21.84 3.04 -8.28
C PHE A 328 -21.64 1.52 -8.25
N LEU A 329 -21.87 0.83 -9.37
CA LEU A 329 -21.67 -0.62 -9.46
C LEU A 329 -20.19 -1.01 -9.30
N ALA A 330 -19.27 -0.22 -9.85
CA ALA A 330 -17.83 -0.40 -9.65
C ALA A 330 -17.43 -0.19 -8.19
N ALA A 331 -17.92 0.86 -7.53
CA ALA A 331 -17.70 1.10 -6.10
C ALA A 331 -18.25 -0.04 -5.24
N LYS A 332 -19.40 -0.62 -5.62
CA LYS A 332 -19.98 -1.75 -4.91
C LYS A 332 -19.11 -3.01 -4.93
N LYS A 333 -18.33 -3.24 -5.99
CA LYS A 333 -17.33 -4.33 -6.03
C LYS A 333 -16.21 -4.14 -5.01
N ASN A 334 -16.00 -2.90 -4.57
CA ASN A 334 -14.97 -2.50 -3.61
C ASN A 334 -15.54 -2.26 -2.21
N ASP A 335 -16.83 -2.49 -1.98
CA ASP A 335 -17.36 -2.46 -0.62
C ASP A 335 -16.73 -3.56 0.25
N LEU A 336 -16.47 -3.22 1.51
CA LEU A 336 -15.89 -4.11 2.52
C LEU A 336 -16.92 -4.42 3.61
N LEU A 337 -18.16 -4.63 3.19
CA LEU A 337 -19.29 -5.03 4.02
C LEU A 337 -19.64 -6.51 3.77
N GLY A 338 -20.42 -7.12 4.67
CA GLY A 338 -20.91 -8.49 4.47
C GLY A 338 -19.89 -9.60 4.75
N TRP A 339 -18.83 -9.28 5.48
CA TRP A 339 -17.83 -10.22 5.98
C TRP A 339 -17.57 -9.94 7.47
N SER A 340 -17.20 -10.97 8.23
CA SER A 340 -16.88 -10.90 9.65
C SER A 340 -15.49 -11.51 9.87
N PRO A 341 -14.47 -10.69 10.20
CA PRO A 341 -13.16 -11.18 10.65
C PRO A 341 -13.24 -11.93 11.99
#